data_AF-A0A6L4YQY8-F1
#
_entry.id   AF-A0A6L4YQY8-F1
#
_cell.length_a   1.000
_cell.length_b   1.000
_cell.length_c   1.000
_cell.angle_alpha   90.00
_cell.angle_beta   90.00
_cell.angle_gamma   90.00
#
_symmetry.space_group_name_H-M   'P 1'
#
loop_
_entity.id
_entity.type
_entity.pdbx_description
1 polymer ?
#
loop_
_entity_poly.entity_id
_entity_poly.type
_entity_poly.pdbx_seq_one_letter_code
_entity_poly.pdbx_strand_id
1 'polypeptide(L)'
;YQFTIPVPTTSLESGYVSIVAQLGTSAWYWANTYTGTGNAYQMVSGSWLSLSPEMLAVCLGPAEGGGVSGWLTLGQYEGEVGPNGTSFNLPVNFDATGTEAGQVYNAEIIVSTDPNVGTFTIPVTMTIYGDPLSPVTDLTATITNEVTGAVSLSWNFTRPVNFQYFLVKRNGLGIGTTTANTFNNMLPAYDTYCYTVTPVYDAGNGVPGGPACVDWLIPVLCYSPANPTNSQWPLVNEEVMLTLENCGEGTLEFSFPDYAAQLLLNNPNIQKNDVSPVLAFERMAEPAKGENDPRDGGGHPIVLGAGGPDTFGYEWIDSDETGGPVYNWVEISGIGTNHPLVGDDNNVSITLPFAFPFYGVDKTSLLAGTNGYLTFGTSGNSYSNTAIPNSAQPNDIIAPFWDDMSFVSGTSFLYSYNDVANSRFIIQFTNVPKLGAT
;
A
#
# COMPACT_ATOMS: atom_id res chain seq x y z
N TYR A 1 25.60 47.87 -51.95
CA TYR A 1 24.97 46.83 -52.77
C TYR A 1 23.69 46.41 -52.09
N GLN A 2 22.55 46.55 -52.76
CA GLN A 2 21.26 46.04 -52.29
C GLN A 2 21.05 44.71 -53.02
N PHE A 3 21.00 43.60 -52.30
CA PHE A 3 20.66 42.31 -52.88
C PHE A 3 19.21 42.02 -52.49
N THR A 4 18.34 41.96 -53.48
CA THR A 4 16.99 41.42 -53.32
C THR A 4 17.10 39.92 -53.60
N ILE A 5 17.07 39.11 -52.54
CA ILE A 5 16.96 37.66 -52.70
C ILE A 5 15.46 37.35 -52.80
N PRO A 6 14.97 36.80 -53.92
CA PRO A 6 13.59 36.34 -54.01
C PRO A 6 13.46 35.10 -53.12
N VAL A 7 12.97 35.30 -51.90
CA VAL A 7 12.50 34.19 -51.07
C VAL A 7 11.18 33.72 -51.68
N PRO A 8 10.98 32.41 -51.93
CA PRO A 8 9.67 31.92 -52.36
C PRO A 8 8.60 32.42 -51.38
N THR A 9 7.53 33.02 -51.89
CA THR A 9 6.37 33.36 -51.05
C THR A 9 5.78 32.07 -50.50
N THR A 10 6.03 31.81 -49.23
CA THR A 10 5.41 30.73 -48.47
C THR A 10 4.66 31.34 -47.30
N SER A 11 3.45 30.84 -47.03
CA SER A 11 2.69 31.18 -45.83
C SER A 11 3.25 30.35 -44.67
N LEU A 12 3.97 30.98 -43.75
CA LEU A 12 4.39 30.39 -42.49
C LEU A 12 3.30 30.66 -41.45
N GLU A 13 2.58 29.61 -41.04
CA GLU A 13 1.55 29.70 -39.99
C GLU A 13 2.16 29.61 -38.57
N SER A 14 3.34 28.96 -38.43
CA SER A 14 4.19 28.98 -37.23
C SER A 14 5.63 28.54 -37.59
N GLY A 15 6.65 29.01 -36.84
CA GLY A 15 8.06 28.62 -37.03
C GLY A 15 9.07 29.75 -36.77
N TYR A 16 10.36 29.49 -37.06
CA TYR A 16 11.45 30.47 -36.97
C TYR A 16 11.99 30.81 -38.36
N VAL A 17 12.28 32.09 -38.61
CA VAL A 17 13.01 32.54 -39.81
C VAL A 17 14.46 32.80 -39.42
N SER A 18 15.41 32.18 -40.13
CA SER A 18 16.85 32.44 -39.98
C SER A 18 17.49 32.70 -41.33
N ILE A 19 18.48 33.60 -41.36
CA ILE A 19 19.24 33.98 -42.55
C ILE A 19 20.70 33.61 -42.30
N VAL A 20 21.32 32.89 -43.25
CA VAL A 20 22.73 32.47 -43.19
C VAL A 20 23.47 33.00 -44.42
N ALA A 21 24.65 33.61 -44.22
CA ALA A 21 25.53 34.06 -45.30
C ALA A 21 26.99 33.65 -45.01
N GLN A 22 27.69 33.07 -45.99
CA GLN A 22 29.13 32.78 -45.91
C GLN A 22 29.91 33.80 -46.73
N LEU A 23 30.81 34.56 -46.11
CA LEU A 23 31.70 35.50 -46.80
C LEU A 23 33.12 35.50 -46.20
N GLY A 24 34.11 35.63 -47.08
CA GLY A 24 35.52 35.34 -46.82
C GLY A 24 36.42 36.49 -46.35
N THR A 25 35.92 37.68 -46.02
CA THR A 25 36.74 38.71 -45.34
C THR A 25 35.88 39.70 -44.54
N SER A 26 36.35 40.00 -43.32
CA SER A 26 35.83 40.92 -42.30
C SER A 26 35.70 42.37 -42.79
N ALA A 27 34.81 43.23 -42.28
CA ALA A 27 33.93 43.23 -41.12
C ALA A 27 32.63 43.97 -41.50
N TRP A 28 31.57 43.83 -40.68
CA TRP A 28 30.49 44.80 -40.41
C TRP A 28 29.10 44.12 -40.14
N TYR A 29 28.47 44.62 -39.06
CA TYR A 29 27.10 44.55 -38.49
C TYR A 29 26.23 43.26 -38.52
N TRP A 30 25.98 42.79 -37.28
CA TRP A 30 25.16 41.71 -36.71
C TRP A 30 25.68 40.26 -36.82
N ALA A 31 25.90 39.67 -35.64
CA ALA A 31 26.11 38.26 -35.32
C ALA A 31 25.07 37.92 -34.22
N ASN A 32 24.48 36.74 -34.16
CA ASN A 32 25.15 35.44 -34.21
C ASN A 32 24.35 34.40 -35.01
N THR A 33 24.96 33.32 -35.51
CA THR A 33 26.01 32.46 -34.91
C THR A 33 27.31 32.51 -35.73
N TYR A 34 28.54 32.70 -35.23
CA TYR A 34 29.25 32.22 -34.03
C TYR A 34 30.22 33.29 -33.45
N THR A 35 30.57 33.14 -32.16
CA THR A 35 31.59 33.85 -31.35
C THR A 35 32.32 35.06 -31.98
N GLY A 36 31.92 36.26 -31.57
CA GLY A 36 32.67 37.50 -31.79
C GLY A 36 32.16 38.61 -30.87
N THR A 37 33.08 39.24 -30.13
CA THR A 37 32.81 40.27 -29.12
C THR A 37 32.24 41.57 -29.71
N GLY A 38 31.01 41.94 -29.30
CA GLY A 38 30.39 43.25 -29.57
C GLY A 38 29.00 43.39 -28.93
N ASN A 39 28.59 44.62 -28.56
CA ASN A 39 27.31 44.92 -27.88
C ASN A 39 26.13 45.07 -28.86
N ALA A 40 24.93 44.68 -28.42
CA ALA A 40 23.66 44.89 -29.13
C ALA A 40 22.98 46.20 -28.70
N TYR A 41 22.20 46.83 -29.59
CA TYR A 41 21.48 48.08 -29.31
C TYR A 41 20.03 48.05 -29.84
N GLN A 42 19.10 48.63 -29.08
CA GLN A 42 17.70 48.87 -29.50
C GLN A 42 17.42 50.38 -29.60
N MET A 43 16.65 50.80 -30.61
CA MET A 43 16.22 52.20 -30.75
C MET A 43 14.90 52.42 -30.03
N VAL A 44 14.87 53.31 -29.05
CA VAL A 44 13.65 53.71 -28.34
C VAL A 44 13.57 55.23 -28.31
N SER A 45 12.46 55.79 -28.77
CA SER A 45 12.18 57.24 -28.74
C SER A 45 13.33 58.11 -29.30
N GLY A 46 13.96 57.65 -30.39
CA GLY A 46 15.04 58.38 -31.07
C GLY A 46 16.43 58.28 -30.43
N SER A 47 16.62 57.42 -29.42
CA SER A 47 17.92 57.18 -28.78
C SER A 47 18.28 55.69 -28.75
N TRP A 48 19.57 55.36 -28.89
CA TRP A 48 20.07 53.98 -28.87
C TRP A 48 20.41 53.55 -27.44
N LEU A 49 19.76 52.49 -26.96
CA LEU A 49 20.00 51.85 -25.67
C LEU A 49 20.84 50.58 -25.87
N SER A 50 21.96 50.47 -25.15
CA SER A 50 22.83 49.28 -25.17
C SER A 50 22.17 48.14 -24.40
N LEU A 51 21.86 47.05 -25.08
CA LEU A 51 21.38 45.82 -24.48
C LEU A 51 22.58 44.90 -24.28
N SER A 52 23.09 44.87 -23.05
CA SER A 52 24.11 43.94 -22.58
C SER A 52 23.47 43.05 -21.52
N PRO A 53 23.52 41.70 -21.61
CA PRO A 53 23.89 40.82 -22.71
C PRO A 53 22.74 39.83 -23.01
N GLU A 54 21.81 40.16 -23.92
CA GLU A 54 20.72 39.23 -24.27
C GLU A 54 20.59 39.09 -25.79
N MET A 55 20.47 37.85 -26.26
CA MET A 55 20.29 37.45 -27.66
C MET A 55 18.80 37.53 -27.99
N LEU A 56 18.43 38.15 -29.13
CA LEU A 56 17.02 38.33 -29.49
C LEU A 56 16.56 37.28 -30.52
N ALA A 57 15.65 36.39 -30.12
CA ALA A 57 14.83 35.61 -31.01
C ALA A 57 13.46 36.30 -31.18
N VAL A 58 12.99 36.48 -32.41
CA VAL A 58 11.63 37.01 -32.68
C VAL A 58 10.72 35.82 -32.95
N CYS A 59 9.91 35.45 -31.96
CA CYS A 59 8.84 34.48 -32.14
C CYS A 59 7.67 35.16 -32.85
N LEU A 60 7.40 34.78 -34.11
CA LEU A 60 6.19 35.20 -34.81
C LEU A 60 5.08 34.21 -34.47
N GLY A 61 4.31 34.52 -33.43
CA GLY A 61 3.06 33.83 -33.11
C GLY A 61 1.86 34.54 -33.75
N PRO A 62 0.70 33.86 -33.89
CA PRO A 62 -0.55 34.57 -34.17
C PRO A 62 -0.76 35.69 -33.13
N ALA A 63 -1.49 36.75 -33.48
CA ALA A 63 -1.85 37.82 -32.54
C ALA A 63 -2.61 37.31 -31.30
N GLU A 64 -3.13 36.08 -31.38
CA GLU A 64 -3.64 35.27 -30.27
C GLU A 64 -2.52 34.45 -29.61
N GLY A 65 -1.33 35.04 -29.45
CA GLY A 65 -0.22 34.41 -28.76
C GLY A 65 -0.73 33.95 -27.41
N GLY A 66 -0.74 32.62 -27.22
CA GLY A 66 -1.40 31.86 -26.15
C GLY A 66 -1.37 32.60 -24.82
N GLY A 67 -2.34 33.50 -24.68
CA GLY A 67 -2.43 34.41 -23.57
C GLY A 67 -2.74 33.55 -22.39
N VAL A 68 -1.71 33.24 -21.60
CA VAL A 68 -1.89 32.81 -20.23
C VAL A 68 -2.59 33.98 -19.55
N SER A 69 -3.92 33.93 -19.63
CA SER A 69 -4.82 34.67 -18.78
C SER A 69 -4.27 34.57 -17.37
N GLY A 70 -4.20 35.68 -16.63
CA GLY A 70 -3.36 35.82 -15.43
C GLY A 70 -3.53 34.74 -14.35
N TRP A 71 -4.57 33.90 -14.46
CA TRP A 71 -4.78 32.71 -13.65
C TRP A 71 -3.85 31.52 -13.93
N LEU A 72 -3.08 31.49 -15.01
CA LEU A 72 -2.16 30.38 -15.31
C LEU A 72 -0.78 30.95 -15.67
N THR A 73 0.28 30.48 -15.01
CA THR A 73 1.66 30.85 -15.36
C THR A 73 2.60 29.64 -15.23
N LEU A 74 3.76 29.69 -15.89
CA LEU A 74 4.79 28.66 -15.81
C LEU A 74 5.99 29.21 -15.05
N GLY A 75 6.61 28.38 -14.21
CA GLY A 75 7.81 28.77 -13.45
C GLY A 75 9.07 28.93 -14.31
N GLN A 76 9.06 28.34 -15.50
CA GLN A 76 10.09 28.43 -16.52
C GLN A 76 9.47 28.17 -17.89
N TYR A 77 10.04 28.73 -18.95
CA TYR A 77 9.49 28.67 -20.31
C TYR A 77 10.36 27.86 -21.28
N GLU A 78 11.48 27.35 -20.78
CA GLU A 78 12.45 26.53 -21.52
C GLU A 78 13.15 25.58 -20.54
N GLY A 79 13.75 24.51 -21.08
CA GLY A 79 14.47 23.50 -20.31
C GLY A 79 14.90 22.33 -21.18
N GLU A 80 15.87 21.55 -20.70
CA GLU A 80 16.34 20.34 -21.38
C GLU A 80 15.91 19.09 -20.61
N VAL A 81 15.40 18.08 -21.33
CA VAL A 81 15.12 16.75 -20.79
C VAL A 81 16.18 15.79 -21.31
N GLY A 82 16.94 15.17 -20.41
CA GLY A 82 18.01 14.25 -20.78
C GLY A 82 17.51 12.93 -21.41
N PRO A 83 18.41 12.17 -22.07
CA PRO A 83 18.07 10.89 -22.68
C PRO A 83 17.78 9.79 -21.63
N ASN A 84 17.34 8.60 -22.08
CA ASN A 84 17.14 7.40 -21.24
C ASN A 84 16.08 7.50 -20.13
N GLY A 85 14.98 8.23 -20.39
CA GLY A 85 13.83 8.28 -19.47
C GLY A 85 14.00 9.24 -18.30
N THR A 86 14.92 10.20 -18.37
CA THR A 86 15.00 11.27 -17.38
C THR A 86 13.79 12.21 -17.49
N SER A 87 13.44 12.85 -16.38
CA SER A 87 12.29 13.76 -16.29
C SER A 87 12.74 15.17 -15.89
N PHE A 88 11.90 16.14 -16.25
CA PHE A 88 12.06 17.55 -15.89
C PHE A 88 10.77 18.04 -15.23
N ASN A 89 10.89 18.63 -14.04
CA ASN A 89 9.74 19.14 -13.30
C ASN A 89 9.53 20.61 -13.66
N LEU A 90 8.48 20.90 -14.42
CA LEU A 90 8.04 22.25 -14.77
C LEU A 90 7.01 22.74 -13.74
N PRO A 91 7.29 23.77 -12.92
CA PRO A 91 6.28 24.36 -12.06
C PRO A 91 5.19 25.04 -12.90
N VAL A 92 3.92 24.72 -12.62
CA VAL A 92 2.75 25.33 -13.24
C VAL A 92 1.93 25.98 -12.12
N ASN A 93 1.76 27.30 -12.18
CA ASN A 93 1.10 28.08 -11.15
C ASN A 93 -0.31 28.47 -11.59
N PHE A 94 -1.25 28.33 -10.67
CA PHE A 94 -2.64 28.70 -10.84
C PHE A 94 -2.97 29.86 -9.88
N ASP A 95 -3.45 30.98 -10.41
CA ASP A 95 -3.84 32.16 -9.66
C ASP A 95 -5.37 32.33 -9.70
N ALA A 96 -6.01 32.07 -8.57
CA ALA A 96 -7.46 32.21 -8.42
C ALA A 96 -7.88 33.60 -7.89
N THR A 97 -6.97 34.57 -7.81
CA THR A 97 -7.30 35.91 -7.29
C THR A 97 -8.35 36.60 -8.16
N GLY A 98 -9.39 37.15 -7.50
CA GLY A 98 -10.48 37.87 -8.19
C GLY A 98 -11.48 36.98 -8.94
N THR A 99 -11.46 35.66 -8.72
CA THR A 99 -12.42 34.71 -9.31
C THR A 99 -13.62 34.45 -8.40
N GLU A 100 -14.73 33.96 -8.97
CA GLU A 100 -15.96 33.60 -8.26
C GLU A 100 -16.23 32.09 -8.28
N ALA A 101 -16.89 31.59 -7.23
CA ALA A 101 -17.33 30.21 -7.09
C ALA A 101 -18.13 29.71 -8.31
N GLY A 102 -17.83 28.48 -8.74
CA GLY A 102 -18.50 27.81 -9.86
C GLY A 102 -17.93 28.17 -11.23
N GLN A 103 -16.96 29.09 -11.31
CA GLN A 103 -16.29 29.42 -12.56
C GLN A 103 -15.30 28.32 -12.95
N VAL A 104 -15.26 28.00 -14.24
CA VAL A 104 -14.31 27.06 -14.84
C VAL A 104 -13.51 27.81 -15.89
N TYR A 105 -12.19 27.76 -15.74
CA TYR A 105 -11.23 28.35 -16.65
C TYR A 105 -10.53 27.23 -17.42
N ASN A 106 -10.43 27.38 -18.73
CA ASN A 106 -9.72 26.44 -19.59
C ASN A 106 -8.62 27.18 -20.34
N ALA A 107 -7.47 26.52 -20.51
CA ALA A 107 -6.34 26.98 -21.29
C ALA A 107 -5.63 25.79 -21.94
N GLU A 108 -4.70 26.10 -22.84
CA GLU A 108 -3.84 25.13 -23.48
C GLU A 108 -2.40 25.57 -23.34
N ILE A 109 -1.53 24.66 -22.87
CA ILE A 109 -0.08 24.85 -22.93
C ILE A 109 0.41 24.20 -24.21
N ILE A 110 1.06 24.98 -25.08
CA ILE A 110 1.62 24.51 -26.33
C ILE A 110 3.12 24.33 -26.16
N VAL A 111 3.60 23.09 -26.29
CA VAL A 111 5.01 22.72 -26.16
C VAL A 111 5.60 22.54 -27.55
N SER A 112 6.73 23.21 -27.81
CA SER A 112 7.58 22.98 -28.98
C SER A 112 8.91 22.40 -28.53
N THR A 113 9.57 21.61 -29.38
CA THR A 113 10.77 20.84 -29.04
C THR A 113 11.91 21.12 -30.01
N ASP A 114 13.16 21.04 -29.53
CA ASP A 114 14.38 21.08 -30.34
C ASP A 114 15.36 19.99 -29.85
N PRO A 115 15.74 18.98 -30.68
CA PRO A 115 15.34 18.77 -32.07
C PRO A 115 13.83 18.59 -32.20
N ASN A 116 13.27 19.11 -33.29
CA ASN A 116 11.82 19.10 -33.52
C ASN A 116 11.28 17.66 -33.60
N VAL A 117 10.57 17.25 -32.55
CA VAL A 117 9.83 15.99 -32.48
C VAL A 117 8.31 16.21 -32.56
N GLY A 118 7.88 17.45 -32.83
CA GLY A 118 6.48 17.85 -32.94
C GLY A 118 6.09 18.95 -31.95
N THR A 119 4.85 19.40 -32.12
CA THR A 119 4.16 20.34 -31.22
C THR A 119 3.11 19.58 -30.44
N PHE A 120 3.08 19.77 -29.11
CA PHE A 120 2.14 19.08 -28.22
C PHE A 120 1.26 20.09 -27.51
N THR A 121 -0.04 19.79 -27.41
CA THR A 121 -1.01 20.61 -26.69
C THR A 121 -1.41 19.91 -25.41
N ILE A 122 -1.22 20.58 -24.27
CA ILE A 122 -1.60 20.09 -22.94
C ILE A 122 -2.83 20.89 -22.49
N PRO A 123 -4.02 20.26 -22.38
CA PRO A 123 -5.20 20.95 -21.87
C PRO A 123 -5.07 21.23 -20.37
N VAL A 124 -5.47 22.43 -19.95
CA VAL A 124 -5.43 22.87 -18.56
C VAL A 124 -6.82 23.38 -18.16
N THR A 125 -7.31 22.91 -17.01
CA THR A 125 -8.58 23.36 -16.43
C THR A 125 -8.39 23.77 -14.97
N MET A 126 -8.92 24.94 -14.59
CA MET A 126 -9.03 25.39 -13.21
C MET A 126 -10.50 25.61 -12.86
N THR A 127 -10.97 24.98 -11.78
CA THR A 127 -12.35 25.13 -11.28
C THR A 127 -12.34 25.82 -9.93
N ILE A 128 -13.11 26.90 -9.77
CA ILE A 128 -13.23 27.64 -8.52
C ILE A 128 -14.35 27.04 -7.69
N TYR A 129 -13.99 26.45 -6.54
CA TYR A 129 -14.96 25.86 -5.62
C TYR A 129 -15.76 26.95 -4.88
N GLY A 130 -16.96 26.59 -4.41
CA GLY A 130 -17.85 27.45 -3.60
C GLY A 130 -17.28 27.87 -2.26
N ASP A 131 -18.12 28.50 -1.42
CA ASP A 131 -17.79 28.72 -0.01
C ASP A 131 -17.25 27.41 0.58
N PRO A 132 -16.05 27.41 1.18
CA PRO A 132 -15.42 26.19 1.67
C PRO A 132 -16.34 25.52 2.68
N LEU A 133 -16.89 24.37 2.30
CA LEU A 133 -17.65 23.53 3.21
C LEU A 133 -16.73 23.14 4.37
N SER A 134 -17.22 23.34 5.60
CA SER A 134 -16.38 23.27 6.80
C SER A 134 -15.65 21.93 6.89
N PRO A 135 -14.34 21.94 7.18
CA PRO A 135 -13.58 20.71 7.33
C PRO A 135 -14.05 19.93 8.56
N VAL A 136 -13.60 18.69 8.67
CA VAL A 136 -13.66 17.99 9.96
C VAL A 136 -12.77 18.71 10.97
N THR A 137 -13.19 18.74 12.24
CA THR A 137 -12.39 19.32 13.33
C THR A 137 -11.87 18.22 14.24
N ASP A 138 -10.88 18.55 15.07
CA ASP A 138 -10.31 17.63 16.08
C ASP A 138 -9.92 16.26 15.49
N LEU A 139 -9.33 16.26 14.30
CA LEU A 139 -8.79 15.04 13.72
C LEU A 139 -7.62 14.56 14.57
N THR A 140 -7.78 13.37 15.14
CA THR A 140 -6.74 12.68 15.91
C THR A 140 -6.43 11.34 15.25
N ALA A 141 -5.15 11.00 15.17
CA ALA A 141 -4.67 9.68 14.78
C ALA A 141 -3.89 9.10 15.96
N THR A 142 -4.20 7.87 16.37
CA THR A 142 -3.55 7.21 17.51
C THR A 142 -3.20 5.78 17.12
N ILE A 143 -1.97 5.36 17.40
CA ILE A 143 -1.58 3.96 17.29
C ILE A 143 -2.29 3.19 18.41
N THR A 144 -3.17 2.25 18.05
CA THR A 144 -3.90 1.41 19.01
C THR A 144 -3.14 0.13 19.34
N ASN A 145 -2.22 -0.30 18.48
CA ASN A 145 -1.31 -1.40 18.75
C ASN A 145 0.05 -1.11 18.09
N GLU A 146 1.06 -0.86 18.93
CA GLU A 146 2.42 -0.51 18.50
C GLU A 146 3.23 -1.71 18.02
N VAL A 147 2.77 -2.94 18.27
CA VAL A 147 3.39 -4.17 17.73
C VAL A 147 2.90 -4.42 16.31
N THR A 148 1.61 -4.25 16.04
CA THR A 148 1.03 -4.54 14.72
C THR A 148 0.96 -3.34 13.79
N GLY A 149 1.11 -2.11 14.30
CA GLY A 149 0.95 -0.88 13.52
C GLY A 149 -0.51 -0.54 13.24
N ALA A 150 -1.43 -0.99 14.12
CA ALA A 150 -2.83 -0.63 14.03
C ALA A 150 -3.03 0.83 14.48
N VAL A 151 -3.76 1.60 13.68
CA VAL A 151 -4.05 3.02 13.92
C VAL A 151 -5.56 3.23 13.89
N SER A 152 -6.06 4.00 14.85
CA SER A 152 -7.43 4.50 14.83
C SER A 152 -7.43 6.01 14.66
N LEU A 153 -8.27 6.47 13.75
CA LEU A 153 -8.54 7.88 13.49
C LEU A 153 -9.95 8.22 14.01
N SER A 154 -10.08 9.41 14.59
CA SER A 154 -11.36 9.99 14.98
C SER A 154 -11.40 11.48 14.71
N TRP A 155 -12.58 12.02 14.41
CA TRP A 155 -12.78 13.45 14.18
C TRP A 155 -14.21 13.88 14.51
N ASN A 156 -14.38 15.19 14.70
CA ASN A 156 -15.67 15.81 14.90
C ASN A 156 -16.22 16.33 13.56
N PHE A 157 -17.47 15.98 13.27
CA PHE A 157 -18.17 16.47 12.08
C PHE A 157 -19.69 16.35 12.25
N THR A 158 -20.40 17.44 11.99
CA THR A 158 -21.87 17.48 11.97
C THR A 158 -22.33 17.29 10.53
N ARG A 159 -23.18 16.28 10.29
CA ARG A 159 -23.58 15.86 8.93
C ARG A 159 -24.68 16.75 8.36
N PRO A 160 -24.41 17.54 7.31
CA PRO A 160 -25.47 18.16 6.53
C PRO A 160 -26.14 17.13 5.60
N VAL A 161 -27.32 17.49 5.08
CA VAL A 161 -28.16 16.60 4.25
C VAL A 161 -27.50 16.16 2.94
N ASN A 162 -26.54 16.92 2.44
CA ASN A 162 -25.84 16.66 1.18
C ASN A 162 -24.49 15.94 1.37
N PHE A 163 -24.15 15.55 2.60
CA PHE A 163 -22.96 14.76 2.90
C PHE A 163 -23.13 13.33 2.37
N GLN A 164 -22.09 12.80 1.72
CA GLN A 164 -22.06 11.42 1.23
C GLN A 164 -21.15 10.54 2.09
N TYR A 165 -19.86 10.86 2.18
CA TYR A 165 -18.85 10.07 2.90
C TYR A 165 -17.60 10.91 3.19
N PHE A 166 -16.68 10.36 3.97
CA PHE A 166 -15.34 10.90 4.17
C PHE A 166 -14.34 10.17 3.28
N LEU A 167 -13.45 10.91 2.62
CA LEU A 167 -12.26 10.39 1.96
C LEU A 167 -11.08 10.53 2.92
N VAL A 168 -10.44 9.40 3.26
CA VAL A 168 -9.27 9.38 4.14
C VAL A 168 -8.03 9.23 3.28
N LYS A 169 -7.07 10.14 3.49
CA LYS A 169 -5.76 10.09 2.83
C LYS A 169 -4.66 9.92 3.87
N ARG A 170 -3.65 9.12 3.53
CA ARG A 170 -2.40 8.94 4.27
C ARG A 170 -1.25 9.36 3.36
N ASN A 171 -0.42 10.29 3.81
CA ASN A 171 0.68 10.87 3.03
C ASN A 171 0.22 11.37 1.63
N GLY A 172 -0.99 11.94 1.57
CA GLY A 172 -1.63 12.43 0.34
C GLY A 172 -2.34 11.38 -0.52
N LEU A 173 -2.14 10.09 -0.26
CA LEU A 173 -2.74 8.97 -1.01
C LEU A 173 -4.06 8.52 -0.37
N GLY A 174 -5.11 8.36 -1.18
CA GLY A 174 -6.41 7.86 -0.69
C GLY A 174 -6.31 6.40 -0.27
N ILE A 175 -6.61 6.11 1.01
CA ILE A 175 -6.52 4.76 1.58
C ILE A 175 -7.88 4.12 1.84
N GLY A 176 -8.96 4.91 1.75
CA GLY A 176 -10.31 4.40 1.94
C GLY A 176 -11.32 5.52 2.10
N THR A 177 -12.58 5.10 2.19
CA THR A 177 -13.70 5.98 2.51
C THR A 177 -14.47 5.41 3.70
N THR A 178 -15.16 6.26 4.42
CA THR A 178 -16.03 5.85 5.52
C THR A 178 -17.19 6.81 5.63
N THR A 179 -18.36 6.30 6.03
CA THR A 179 -19.42 7.17 6.47
C THR A 179 -19.29 7.50 7.94
N ALA A 180 -18.58 6.73 8.77
CA ALA A 180 -18.42 7.00 10.21
C ALA A 180 -17.46 8.17 10.47
N ASN A 181 -17.51 8.73 11.70
CA ASN A 181 -16.55 9.75 12.16
C ASN A 181 -15.22 9.14 12.65
N THR A 182 -14.96 7.88 12.26
CA THR A 182 -13.81 7.09 12.65
C THR A 182 -13.33 6.27 11.47
N PHE A 183 -12.04 5.95 11.46
CA PHE A 183 -11.43 5.08 10.46
C PHE A 183 -10.28 4.29 11.08
N ASN A 184 -10.26 2.97 10.88
CA ASN A 184 -9.14 2.13 11.30
C ASN A 184 -8.21 1.90 10.11
N ASN A 185 -6.91 1.95 10.35
CA ASN A 185 -5.89 1.72 9.34
C ASN A 185 -4.79 0.81 9.88
N MET A 186 -4.29 -0.08 9.03
CA MET A 186 -3.07 -0.82 9.28
C MET A 186 -1.91 -0.17 8.51
N LEU A 187 -0.81 0.10 9.20
CA LEU A 187 0.39 0.70 8.61
C LEU A 187 1.20 -0.37 7.85
N PRO A 188 1.72 -0.06 6.64
CA PRO A 188 2.41 -1.04 5.81
C PRO A 188 3.86 -1.28 6.21
N ALA A 189 4.47 -0.33 6.92
CA ALA A 189 5.87 -0.35 7.34
C ALA A 189 6.09 0.64 8.50
N TYR A 190 7.19 0.49 9.22
CA TYR A 190 7.63 1.49 10.19
C TYR A 190 8.02 2.79 9.48
N ASP A 191 7.32 3.88 9.78
CA ASP A 191 7.53 5.22 9.23
C ASP A 191 6.66 6.25 9.97
N THR A 192 6.78 7.52 9.60
CA THR A 192 5.84 8.58 9.93
C THR A 192 4.68 8.62 8.94
N TYR A 193 3.45 8.64 9.46
CA TYR A 193 2.24 8.71 8.66
C TYR A 193 1.37 9.89 9.06
N CYS A 194 1.10 10.77 8.10
CA CYS A 194 0.22 11.92 8.27
C CYS A 194 -1.10 11.71 7.53
N TYR A 195 -2.20 11.93 8.24
CA TYR A 195 -3.55 11.71 7.74
C TYR A 195 -4.30 13.01 7.53
N THR A 196 -5.08 13.06 6.45
CA THR A 196 -6.07 14.12 6.21
C THR A 196 -7.41 13.47 5.89
N VAL A 197 -8.49 14.08 6.37
CA VAL A 197 -9.86 13.60 6.14
C VAL A 197 -10.65 14.67 5.42
N THR A 198 -11.21 14.32 4.26
CA THR A 198 -12.00 15.24 3.43
C THR A 198 -13.47 14.80 3.42
N PRO A 199 -14.42 15.63 3.89
CA PRO A 199 -15.83 15.36 3.70
C PRO A 199 -16.19 15.51 2.22
N VAL A 200 -16.95 14.56 1.68
CA VAL A 200 -17.40 14.53 0.28
C VAL A 200 -18.92 14.70 0.25
N TYR A 201 -19.39 15.59 -0.62
CA TYR A 201 -20.77 15.97 -0.80
C TYR A 201 -21.24 15.64 -2.22
N ASP A 202 -22.53 15.79 -2.49
CA ASP A 202 -23.11 15.67 -3.84
C ASP A 202 -22.49 16.65 -4.86
N ALA A 203 -22.15 17.86 -4.42
CA ALA A 203 -21.55 18.91 -5.24
C ALA A 203 -20.02 18.80 -5.40
N GLY A 204 -19.37 17.88 -4.65
CA GLY A 204 -17.91 17.68 -4.70
C GLY A 204 -17.25 17.56 -3.32
N ASN A 205 -15.94 17.77 -3.30
CA ASN A 205 -15.11 17.64 -2.08
C ASN A 205 -15.14 18.93 -1.25
N GLY A 206 -15.26 18.79 0.06
CA GLY A 206 -15.05 19.89 1.01
C GLY A 206 -13.57 20.13 1.33
N VAL A 207 -13.34 20.96 2.34
CA VAL A 207 -11.98 21.25 2.82
C VAL A 207 -11.44 20.05 3.62
N PRO A 208 -10.22 19.56 3.36
CA PRO A 208 -9.58 18.54 4.19
C PRO A 208 -9.31 19.06 5.61
N GLY A 209 -9.64 18.27 6.63
CA GLY A 209 -9.16 18.47 8.00
C GLY A 209 -7.86 17.71 8.27
N GLY A 210 -7.01 18.27 9.14
CA GLY A 210 -5.67 17.77 9.46
C GLY A 210 -4.54 18.67 8.96
N PRO A 211 -3.29 18.15 8.85
CA PRO A 211 -2.91 16.77 9.07
C PRO A 211 -2.83 16.37 10.56
N ALA A 212 -3.10 15.10 10.85
CA ALA A 212 -2.75 14.45 12.11
C ALA A 212 -1.73 13.35 11.84
N CYS A 213 -0.59 13.35 12.53
CA CYS A 213 0.51 12.44 12.24
C CYS A 213 0.77 11.46 13.40
N VAL A 214 1.24 10.26 13.05
CA VAL A 214 1.71 9.23 13.98
C VAL A 214 3.06 8.70 13.51
N ASP A 215 3.92 8.35 14.47
CA ASP A 215 5.24 7.75 14.21
C ASP A 215 5.21 6.30 14.68
N TRP A 216 5.33 5.35 13.75
CA TRP A 216 5.46 3.94 14.10
C TRP A 216 6.93 3.53 14.04
N LEU A 217 7.52 3.44 15.22
CA LEU A 217 8.97 3.32 15.40
C LEU A 217 9.42 1.86 15.34
N ILE A 218 10.68 1.64 14.92
CA ILE A 218 11.26 0.32 14.73
C ILE A 218 11.79 -0.23 16.07
N PRO A 219 11.37 -1.44 16.51
CA PRO A 219 11.97 -2.11 17.66
C PRO A 219 13.27 -2.84 17.27
N VAL A 220 14.20 -3.02 18.22
CA VAL A 220 15.43 -3.80 18.00
C VAL A 220 15.73 -4.63 19.23
N LEU A 221 15.72 -5.97 19.08
CA LEU A 221 16.11 -6.87 20.16
C LEU A 221 17.63 -6.90 20.31
N CYS A 222 18.09 -6.51 21.50
CA CYS A 222 19.43 -6.72 22.02
C CYS A 222 19.39 -7.71 23.18
N TYR A 223 20.51 -8.40 23.42
CA TYR A 223 20.63 -9.30 24.55
C TYR A 223 22.06 -9.41 25.06
N SER A 224 22.20 -9.67 26.36
CA SER A 224 23.50 -9.84 27.01
C SER A 224 23.41 -10.83 28.18
N PRO A 225 24.38 -11.74 28.35
CA PRO A 225 25.54 -11.96 27.47
C PRO A 225 25.13 -12.63 26.14
N ALA A 226 25.92 -12.43 25.08
CA ALA A 226 25.67 -13.07 23.78
C ALA A 226 25.78 -14.60 23.84
N ASN A 227 26.53 -15.12 24.81
CA ASN A 227 26.69 -16.55 25.07
C ASN A 227 26.59 -16.78 26.59
N PRO A 228 25.37 -16.97 27.14
CA PRO A 228 25.21 -17.31 28.54
C PRO A 228 25.85 -18.68 28.81
N THR A 229 26.78 -18.74 29.74
CA THR A 229 27.46 -19.97 30.15
C THR A 229 27.47 -20.06 31.67
N ASN A 230 27.42 -21.29 32.20
CA ASN A 230 27.60 -21.53 33.63
C ASN A 230 28.43 -22.80 33.86
N SER A 231 29.21 -22.82 34.94
CA SER A 231 29.91 -24.00 35.45
C SER A 231 29.42 -24.28 36.87
N GLN A 232 28.64 -25.34 37.05
CA GLN A 232 27.96 -25.66 38.31
C GLN A 232 28.41 -27.00 38.89
N TRP A 233 28.34 -27.13 40.21
CA TRP A 233 28.52 -28.40 40.90
C TRP A 233 27.27 -29.30 40.76
N PRO A 234 27.40 -30.64 40.82
CA PRO A 234 26.24 -31.53 40.80
C PRO A 234 25.25 -31.20 41.92
N LEU A 235 23.95 -31.29 41.62
CA LEU A 235 22.84 -31.06 42.56
C LEU A 235 22.71 -29.62 43.09
N VAL A 236 23.39 -28.66 42.47
CA VAL A 236 23.18 -27.22 42.72
C VAL A 236 22.31 -26.67 41.59
N ASN A 237 21.38 -25.77 41.95
CA ASN A 237 20.64 -24.97 40.99
C ASN A 237 21.15 -23.53 41.09
N GLU A 238 21.64 -22.98 39.99
CA GLU A 238 22.01 -21.56 39.90
C GLU A 238 21.38 -20.92 38.67
N GLU A 239 20.87 -19.70 38.85
CA GLU A 239 20.32 -18.89 37.79
C GLU A 239 21.42 -18.04 37.14
N VAL A 240 21.44 -18.00 35.81
CA VAL A 240 22.24 -17.05 35.04
C VAL A 240 21.31 -16.05 34.39
N MET A 241 21.56 -14.78 34.64
CA MET A 241 20.77 -13.71 34.06
C MET A 241 21.10 -13.55 32.57
N LEU A 242 20.08 -13.71 31.73
CA LEU A 242 20.04 -13.19 30.37
C LEU A 242 19.24 -11.89 30.41
N THR A 243 19.86 -10.79 30.00
CA THR A 243 19.19 -9.50 29.84
C THR A 243 18.69 -9.41 28.41
N LEU A 244 17.39 -9.18 28.23
CA LEU A 244 16.79 -8.76 26.97
C LEU A 244 16.59 -7.25 27.05
N GLU A 245 17.00 -6.54 26.01
CA GLU A 245 16.91 -5.09 25.92
C GLU A 245 16.31 -4.69 24.57
N ASN A 246 15.44 -3.68 24.59
CA ASN A 246 15.00 -3.05 23.36
C ASN A 246 15.95 -1.89 23.04
N CYS A 247 16.87 -2.13 22.12
CA CYS A 247 17.77 -1.11 21.59
C CYS A 247 17.13 -0.21 20.52
N GLY A 248 15.89 -0.50 20.13
CA GLY A 248 15.13 0.29 19.17
C GLY A 248 14.26 1.33 19.86
N GLU A 249 13.51 2.07 19.06
CA GLU A 249 12.59 3.11 19.55
C GLU A 249 11.12 2.64 19.54
N GLY A 250 10.81 1.56 18.81
CA GLY A 250 9.48 0.94 18.76
C GLY A 250 9.20 0.00 19.91
N THR A 251 7.93 -0.42 20.06
CA THR A 251 7.55 -1.41 21.07
C THR A 251 7.96 -2.82 20.65
N LEU A 252 8.66 -3.51 21.55
CA LEU A 252 9.16 -4.87 21.34
C LEU A 252 8.40 -5.84 22.24
N GLU A 253 7.64 -6.74 21.62
CA GLU A 253 7.01 -7.88 22.28
C GLU A 253 7.87 -9.13 22.10
N PHE A 254 8.00 -9.95 23.14
CA PHE A 254 8.77 -11.19 23.10
C PHE A 254 8.00 -12.35 23.72
N SER A 255 8.23 -13.56 23.21
CA SER A 255 7.67 -14.81 23.75
C SER A 255 8.60 -15.99 23.42
N PHE A 256 8.45 -17.08 24.16
CA PHE A 256 9.21 -18.32 23.96
C PHE A 256 8.27 -19.53 23.89
N PRO A 257 7.35 -19.58 22.90
CA PRO A 257 6.27 -20.58 22.85
C PRO A 257 6.81 -22.01 22.81
N ASP A 258 7.90 -22.27 22.08
CA ASP A 258 8.51 -23.60 21.99
C ASP A 258 8.99 -24.10 23.35
N TYR A 259 9.63 -23.23 24.15
CA TYR A 259 10.08 -23.60 25.50
C TYR A 259 8.88 -23.83 26.43
N ALA A 260 7.84 -23.00 26.33
CA ALA A 260 6.62 -23.16 27.12
C ALA A 260 5.91 -24.49 26.79
N ALA A 261 5.77 -24.80 25.50
CA ALA A 261 5.21 -26.06 25.02
C ALA A 261 6.01 -27.25 25.56
N GLN A 262 7.35 -27.21 25.45
CA GLN A 262 8.21 -28.28 25.94
C GLN A 262 8.13 -28.46 27.45
N LEU A 263 8.03 -27.37 28.23
CA LEU A 263 7.87 -27.47 29.68
C LEU A 263 6.55 -28.16 30.05
N LEU A 264 5.46 -27.88 29.35
CA LEU A 264 4.18 -28.55 29.53
C LEU A 264 4.27 -30.02 29.14
N LEU A 265 4.80 -30.31 27.95
CA LEU A 265 4.88 -31.66 27.38
C LEU A 265 5.87 -32.57 28.15
N ASN A 266 6.89 -32.03 28.80
CA ASN A 266 7.85 -32.82 29.58
C ASN A 266 7.44 -33.02 31.05
N ASN A 267 6.37 -32.36 31.52
CA ASN A 267 5.91 -32.52 32.89
C ASN A 267 5.23 -33.89 33.09
N PRO A 268 5.79 -34.80 33.91
CA PRO A 268 5.23 -36.14 34.11
C PRO A 268 3.90 -36.14 34.89
N ASN A 269 3.55 -35.02 35.54
CA ASN A 269 2.34 -34.89 36.33
C ASN A 269 1.18 -34.24 35.57
N ILE A 270 1.40 -33.79 34.33
CA ILE A 270 0.35 -33.21 33.48
C ILE A 270 -0.29 -34.31 32.64
N GLN A 271 -1.63 -34.30 32.59
CA GLN A 271 -2.38 -35.15 31.67
C GLN A 271 -2.21 -34.63 30.24
N LYS A 272 -1.70 -35.48 29.36
CA LYS A 272 -1.54 -35.15 27.93
C LYS A 272 -2.81 -35.46 27.14
N ASN A 273 -2.95 -34.80 25.99
CA ASN A 273 -3.98 -35.14 25.00
C ASN A 273 -3.83 -36.59 24.54
N ASP A 274 -4.95 -37.30 24.43
CA ASP A 274 -4.98 -38.65 23.87
C ASP A 274 -4.98 -38.55 22.34
N VAL A 275 -3.90 -39.04 21.73
CA VAL A 275 -3.66 -39.03 20.29
C VAL A 275 -3.86 -40.41 19.66
N SER A 276 -4.44 -41.36 20.41
CA SER A 276 -4.70 -42.68 19.88
C SER A 276 -5.80 -42.65 18.81
N PRO A 277 -5.74 -43.55 17.81
CA PRO A 277 -6.76 -43.58 16.76
C PRO A 277 -8.15 -43.93 17.32
N VAL A 278 -9.15 -43.13 16.96
CA VAL A 278 -10.56 -43.44 17.22
C VAL A 278 -11.07 -44.41 16.14
N LEU A 279 -10.90 -45.72 16.38
CA LEU A 279 -11.13 -46.81 15.40
C LEU A 279 -12.53 -46.86 14.75
N ALA A 280 -13.52 -46.13 15.28
CA ALA A 280 -14.84 -46.02 14.68
C ALA A 280 -14.86 -45.03 13.50
N PHE A 281 -14.04 -43.98 13.54
CA PHE A 281 -14.12 -42.85 12.60
C PHE A 281 -13.58 -43.20 11.22
N GLU A 282 -12.52 -44.00 11.14
CA GLU A 282 -11.90 -44.40 9.86
C GLU A 282 -12.84 -45.22 8.96
N ARG A 283 -13.91 -45.79 9.53
CA ARG A 283 -14.92 -46.58 8.80
C ARG A 283 -16.24 -45.84 8.57
N MET A 284 -16.38 -44.63 9.09
CA MET A 284 -17.56 -43.80 8.89
C MET A 284 -17.43 -43.05 7.57
N ALA A 285 -18.47 -43.13 6.74
CA ALA A 285 -18.56 -42.29 5.55
C ALA A 285 -18.77 -40.82 5.97
N GLU A 286 -18.34 -39.89 5.12
CA GLU A 286 -18.67 -38.47 5.29
C GLU A 286 -20.20 -38.32 5.33
N PRO A 287 -20.75 -37.65 6.36
CA PRO A 287 -22.19 -37.41 6.45
C PRO A 287 -22.65 -36.58 5.26
N ALA A 288 -23.90 -36.77 4.82
CA ALA A 288 -24.47 -35.91 3.79
C ALA A 288 -24.64 -34.47 4.30
N LYS A 289 -24.59 -33.48 3.41
CA LYS A 289 -24.77 -32.07 3.77
C LYS A 289 -26.07 -31.85 4.54
N GLY A 290 -25.96 -31.17 5.68
CA GLY A 290 -27.08 -30.86 6.58
C GLY A 290 -27.47 -31.98 7.55
N GLU A 291 -26.86 -33.16 7.46
CA GLU A 291 -27.01 -34.22 8.47
C GLU A 291 -26.08 -33.98 9.65
N ASN A 292 -26.49 -34.45 10.83
CA ASN A 292 -25.62 -34.43 12.00
C ASN A 292 -24.44 -35.37 11.78
N ASP A 293 -23.21 -34.88 11.98
CA ASP A 293 -22.03 -35.72 11.91
C ASP A 293 -22.02 -36.70 13.10
N PRO A 294 -22.08 -38.03 12.87
CA PRO A 294 -22.06 -39.01 13.95
C PRO A 294 -20.73 -39.06 14.72
N ARG A 295 -19.70 -38.37 14.23
CA ARG A 295 -18.39 -38.22 14.88
C ARG A 295 -18.35 -37.04 15.84
N ASP A 296 -19.31 -36.13 15.77
CA ASP A 296 -19.36 -34.97 16.66
C ASP A 296 -19.38 -35.40 18.13
N GLY A 297 -18.51 -34.80 18.94
CA GLY A 297 -18.28 -35.18 20.34
C GLY A 297 -17.69 -36.58 20.58
N GLY A 298 -17.39 -37.36 19.53
CA GLY A 298 -16.82 -38.71 19.64
C GLY A 298 -15.29 -38.75 19.66
N GLY A 299 -14.63 -37.61 19.37
CA GLY A 299 -13.17 -37.48 19.45
C GLY A 299 -12.65 -37.46 20.89
N HIS A 300 -11.33 -37.60 21.05
CA HIS A 300 -10.71 -37.38 22.36
C HIS A 300 -10.84 -35.91 22.77
N PRO A 301 -11.20 -35.61 24.02
CA PRO A 301 -11.23 -34.23 24.50
C PRO A 301 -9.83 -33.64 24.50
N ILE A 302 -9.72 -32.37 24.13
CA ILE A 302 -8.50 -31.59 24.35
C ILE A 302 -8.46 -31.25 25.84
N VAL A 303 -7.47 -31.79 26.55
CA VAL A 303 -7.28 -31.63 28.00
C VAL A 303 -6.04 -30.79 28.34
N LEU A 304 -5.23 -30.47 27.33
CA LEU A 304 -4.06 -29.62 27.42
C LEU A 304 -4.00 -28.77 26.14
N GLY A 305 -3.84 -27.45 26.25
CA GLY A 305 -3.65 -26.55 25.10
C GLY A 305 -2.25 -26.64 24.51
N ALA A 306 -1.63 -27.80 24.51
CA ALA A 306 -0.35 -28.05 23.87
C ALA A 306 -0.29 -29.50 23.36
N GLY A 307 0.50 -29.75 22.33
CA GLY A 307 0.62 -31.08 21.75
C GLY A 307 1.83 -31.27 20.86
N GLY A 308 2.01 -32.51 20.43
CA GLY A 308 3.21 -32.98 19.74
C GLY A 308 4.26 -33.58 20.71
N PRO A 309 5.51 -33.74 20.25
CA PRO A 309 5.89 -33.60 18.84
C PRO A 309 5.17 -34.65 17.99
N ASP A 310 4.74 -34.27 16.80
CA ASP A 310 4.27 -35.24 15.81
C ASP A 310 5.43 -36.09 15.26
N THR A 311 5.15 -36.94 14.26
CA THR A 311 6.19 -37.81 13.68
C THR A 311 7.27 -37.07 12.90
N PHE A 312 7.04 -35.82 12.51
CA PHE A 312 8.03 -34.95 11.88
C PHE A 312 8.84 -34.16 12.92
N GLY A 313 8.23 -33.84 14.05
CA GLY A 313 8.83 -33.10 15.16
C GLY A 313 8.13 -31.77 15.47
N TYR A 314 6.97 -31.47 14.88
CA TYR A 314 6.25 -30.24 15.18
C TYR A 314 5.44 -30.35 16.48
N GLU A 315 5.50 -29.27 17.26
CA GLU A 315 4.77 -29.08 18.50
C GLU A 315 3.85 -27.85 18.35
N TRP A 316 2.82 -27.77 19.19
CA TRP A 316 1.95 -26.60 19.26
C TRP A 316 1.62 -26.25 20.71
N ILE A 317 1.32 -24.97 20.93
CA ILE A 317 0.79 -24.42 22.17
C ILE A 317 -0.27 -23.36 21.82
N ASP A 318 -1.38 -23.39 22.54
CA ASP A 318 -2.49 -22.45 22.41
C ASP A 318 -2.06 -21.06 22.93
N SER A 319 -2.58 -20.00 22.33
CA SER A 319 -2.38 -18.64 22.84
C SER A 319 -2.98 -18.41 24.23
N ASP A 320 -3.96 -19.22 24.61
CA ASP A 320 -4.59 -19.16 25.94
C ASP A 320 -3.79 -19.93 27.02
N GLU A 321 -2.76 -20.70 26.63
CA GLU A 321 -1.87 -21.38 27.57
C GLU A 321 -0.82 -20.43 28.14
N THR A 322 -0.37 -20.74 29.37
CA THR A 322 0.71 -19.96 30.00
C THR A 322 2.01 -20.11 29.19
N GLY A 323 2.51 -18.98 28.69
CA GLY A 323 3.70 -18.96 27.83
C GLY A 323 3.42 -19.22 26.35
N GLY A 324 2.16 -19.38 25.96
CA GLY A 324 1.72 -19.39 24.57
C GLY A 324 1.97 -18.06 23.84
N PRO A 325 1.83 -18.03 22.50
CA PRO A 325 1.97 -16.81 21.72
C PRO A 325 0.87 -15.80 22.07
N VAL A 326 1.20 -14.51 22.09
CA VAL A 326 0.21 -13.45 22.32
C VAL A 326 -0.69 -13.31 21.10
N TYR A 327 -1.98 -13.51 21.30
CA TYR A 327 -2.99 -13.33 20.26
C TYR A 327 -3.23 -11.84 19.97
N ASN A 328 -3.14 -11.45 18.71
CA ASN A 328 -3.44 -10.11 18.23
C ASN A 328 -4.24 -10.20 16.92
N TRP A 329 -5.48 -9.70 16.91
CA TRP A 329 -6.28 -9.61 15.67
C TRP A 329 -5.69 -8.58 14.71
N VAL A 330 -5.44 -8.99 13.47
CA VAL A 330 -4.94 -8.12 12.40
C VAL A 330 -6.01 -8.05 11.31
N GLU A 331 -6.71 -6.93 11.26
CA GLU A 331 -7.76 -6.70 10.28
C GLU A 331 -7.17 -6.34 8.92
N ILE A 332 -7.33 -7.22 7.93
CA ILE A 332 -6.77 -7.04 6.58
C ILE A 332 -7.83 -6.83 5.49
N SER A 333 -9.14 -6.82 5.78
CA SER A 333 -10.16 -6.61 4.72
C SER A 333 -10.02 -5.28 3.98
N GLY A 334 -9.45 -4.25 4.63
CA GLY A 334 -9.22 -2.93 4.03
C GLY A 334 -7.88 -2.76 3.31
N ILE A 335 -6.92 -3.67 3.49
CA ILE A 335 -5.54 -3.54 2.96
C ILE A 335 -5.06 -4.78 2.18
N GLY A 336 -5.70 -5.92 2.40
CA GLY A 336 -5.36 -7.20 1.81
C GLY A 336 -5.87 -7.31 0.37
N THR A 337 -5.28 -8.24 -0.36
CA THR A 337 -5.76 -8.64 -1.69
C THR A 337 -6.94 -9.58 -1.52
N ASN A 338 -8.09 -9.22 -2.08
CA ASN A 338 -9.26 -10.10 -2.14
C ASN A 338 -9.05 -11.19 -3.20
N HIS A 339 -9.26 -12.44 -2.82
CA HIS A 339 -9.30 -13.58 -3.70
C HIS A 339 -10.75 -14.01 -3.88
N PRO A 340 -11.32 -13.90 -5.10
CA PRO A 340 -12.75 -14.15 -5.34
C PRO A 340 -13.07 -15.65 -5.24
N LEU A 341 -13.17 -16.15 -4.01
CA LEU A 341 -13.62 -17.49 -3.67
C LEU A 341 -15.13 -17.45 -3.45
N VAL A 342 -15.87 -18.22 -4.24
CA VAL A 342 -17.34 -18.25 -4.22
C VAL A 342 -17.86 -19.65 -4.47
N GLY A 343 -19.07 -19.90 -4.01
CA GLY A 343 -19.78 -21.15 -4.24
C GLY A 343 -19.41 -22.23 -3.24
N ASP A 344 -19.46 -23.47 -3.70
CA ASP A 344 -19.31 -24.69 -2.92
C ASP A 344 -18.25 -25.58 -3.57
N ASP A 345 -17.54 -26.37 -2.76
CA ASP A 345 -16.45 -27.26 -3.17
C ASP A 345 -15.43 -26.61 -4.13
N ASN A 346 -15.13 -25.34 -3.89
CA ASN A 346 -14.27 -24.53 -4.75
C ASN A 346 -12.97 -24.15 -4.03
N ASN A 347 -11.96 -23.73 -4.78
CA ASN A 347 -10.69 -23.29 -4.23
C ASN A 347 -10.07 -22.17 -5.05
N VAL A 348 -9.17 -21.42 -4.43
CA VAL A 348 -8.36 -20.39 -5.07
C VAL A 348 -6.89 -20.56 -4.71
N SER A 349 -6.02 -20.39 -5.71
CA SER A 349 -4.57 -20.45 -5.53
C SER A 349 -4.01 -19.09 -5.15
N ILE A 350 -3.17 -19.08 -4.12
CA ILE A 350 -2.54 -17.90 -3.57
C ILE A 350 -1.03 -18.13 -3.57
N THR A 351 -0.30 -17.29 -4.30
CA THR A 351 1.17 -17.30 -4.31
C THR A 351 1.69 -16.74 -2.99
N LEU A 352 2.64 -17.45 -2.38
CA LEU A 352 3.30 -16.98 -1.17
C LEU A 352 4.40 -15.97 -1.52
N PRO A 353 4.58 -14.91 -0.73
CA PRO A 353 5.62 -13.91 -0.97
C PRO A 353 7.04 -14.39 -0.62
N PHE A 354 7.16 -15.56 0.01
CA PHE A 354 8.41 -16.22 0.38
C PHE A 354 8.23 -17.75 0.40
N ALA A 355 9.34 -18.49 0.43
CA ALA A 355 9.31 -19.93 0.62
C ALA A 355 8.89 -20.26 2.06
N PHE A 356 7.85 -21.06 2.23
CA PHE A 356 7.33 -21.48 3.53
C PHE A 356 7.69 -22.95 3.78
N PRO A 357 8.61 -23.26 4.71
CA PRO A 357 8.97 -24.64 5.01
C PRO A 357 7.85 -25.32 5.80
N PHE A 358 7.23 -26.35 5.20
CA PHE A 358 6.15 -27.11 5.83
C PHE A 358 6.44 -28.61 5.68
N TYR A 359 6.64 -29.29 6.82
CA TYR A 359 7.07 -30.70 6.88
C TYR A 359 8.30 -31.01 6.00
N GLY A 360 9.28 -30.09 6.04
CA GLY A 360 10.57 -30.25 5.36
C GLY A 360 10.56 -29.94 3.85
N VAL A 361 9.43 -29.45 3.32
CA VAL A 361 9.30 -29.05 1.92
C VAL A 361 8.97 -27.57 1.85
N ASP A 362 9.75 -26.82 1.08
CA ASP A 362 9.48 -25.40 0.80
C ASP A 362 8.27 -25.25 -0.12
N LYS A 363 7.26 -24.53 0.37
CA LYS A 363 6.04 -24.20 -0.36
C LYS A 363 6.12 -22.79 -0.91
N THR A 364 5.65 -22.58 -2.13
CA THR A 364 5.63 -21.26 -2.80
C THR A 364 4.22 -20.76 -3.10
N SER A 365 3.21 -21.59 -2.85
CA SER A 365 1.80 -21.27 -3.05
C SER A 365 0.94 -22.19 -2.19
N LEU A 366 -0.27 -21.76 -1.86
CA LEU A 366 -1.30 -22.57 -1.22
C LEU A 366 -2.61 -22.47 -1.98
N LEU A 367 -3.49 -23.46 -1.78
CA LEU A 367 -4.89 -23.41 -2.15
C LEU A 367 -5.72 -23.13 -0.90
N ALA A 368 -6.63 -22.17 -0.98
CA ALA A 368 -7.65 -21.94 0.03
C ALA A 368 -9.00 -22.46 -0.48
N GLY A 369 -9.63 -23.36 0.28
CA GLY A 369 -10.89 -24.00 -0.09
C GLY A 369 -12.12 -23.32 0.51
N THR A 370 -13.27 -23.49 -0.13
CA THR A 370 -14.58 -23.08 0.44
C THR A 370 -14.89 -23.87 1.71
N ASN A 371 -14.26 -25.01 1.95
CA ASN A 371 -14.48 -25.81 3.14
C ASN A 371 -13.54 -25.41 4.31
N GLY A 372 -13.12 -24.15 4.36
CA GLY A 372 -12.44 -23.57 5.54
C GLY A 372 -11.05 -24.12 5.87
N TYR A 373 -10.40 -24.82 4.94
CA TYR A 373 -9.02 -25.31 5.07
C TYR A 373 -8.10 -24.66 4.02
N LEU A 374 -6.80 -24.66 4.30
CA LEU A 374 -5.73 -24.35 3.37
C LEU A 374 -4.95 -25.63 3.07
N THR A 375 -4.46 -25.80 1.84
CA THR A 375 -3.61 -26.94 1.48
C THR A 375 -2.46 -26.51 0.57
N PHE A 376 -1.28 -27.10 0.76
CA PHE A 376 -0.17 -26.98 -0.19
C PHE A 376 -0.14 -28.15 -1.19
N GLY A 377 -1.04 -29.12 -1.03
CA GLY A 377 -1.21 -30.27 -1.88
C GLY A 377 -2.31 -30.08 -2.92
N THR A 378 -3.00 -31.17 -3.23
CA THR A 378 -4.14 -31.17 -4.15
C THR A 378 -5.41 -30.73 -3.43
N SER A 379 -6.28 -29.98 -4.11
CA SER A 379 -7.60 -29.62 -3.59
C SER A 379 -8.42 -30.87 -3.23
N GLY A 380 -9.05 -30.85 -2.06
CA GLY A 380 -10.12 -31.78 -1.68
C GLY A 380 -11.50 -31.11 -1.68
N ASN A 381 -12.55 -31.89 -1.53
CA ASN A 381 -13.92 -31.41 -1.38
C ASN A 381 -14.56 -31.88 -0.06
N SER A 382 -13.77 -32.48 0.84
CA SER A 382 -14.29 -32.88 2.14
C SER A 382 -14.62 -31.63 2.95
N TYR A 383 -15.83 -31.61 3.49
CA TYR A 383 -16.39 -30.55 4.33
C TYR A 383 -16.58 -31.02 5.78
N SER A 384 -16.20 -32.25 6.09
CA SER A 384 -16.25 -32.79 7.45
C SER A 384 -14.88 -33.25 7.91
N ASN A 385 -14.51 -32.90 9.14
CA ASN A 385 -13.23 -33.30 9.71
C ASN A 385 -13.10 -34.83 9.79
N THR A 386 -11.91 -35.33 9.52
CA THR A 386 -11.58 -36.76 9.71
C THR A 386 -10.32 -36.89 10.56
N ALA A 387 -10.12 -38.06 11.18
CA ALA A 387 -8.89 -38.33 11.93
C ALA A 387 -7.67 -38.21 11.00
N ILE A 388 -6.64 -37.51 11.45
CA ILE A 388 -5.34 -37.42 10.78
C ILE A 388 -4.33 -38.31 11.53
N PRO A 389 -3.43 -39.02 10.81
CA PRO A 389 -3.21 -39.00 9.37
C PRO A 389 -4.25 -39.82 8.58
N ASN A 390 -4.58 -39.38 7.36
CA ASN A 390 -5.49 -40.06 6.43
C ASN A 390 -5.00 -39.90 4.98
N SER A 391 -5.12 -40.94 4.15
CA SER A 391 -4.76 -40.85 2.73
C SER A 391 -5.76 -40.08 1.86
N ALA A 392 -6.99 -39.89 2.34
CA ALA A 392 -8.01 -39.10 1.64
C ALA A 392 -7.64 -37.61 1.63
N GLN A 393 -8.03 -36.91 0.56
CA GLN A 393 -7.84 -35.46 0.46
C GLN A 393 -8.87 -34.70 1.30
N PRO A 394 -8.54 -33.51 1.81
CA PRO A 394 -7.29 -32.77 1.60
C PRO A 394 -6.14 -33.24 2.52
N ASN A 395 -4.91 -33.28 1.98
CA ASN A 395 -3.66 -33.50 2.71
C ASN A 395 -2.76 -32.27 2.62
N ASP A 396 -1.62 -32.26 3.34
CA ASP A 396 -0.70 -31.11 3.33
C ASP A 396 -1.42 -29.83 3.77
N ILE A 397 -2.23 -29.96 4.83
CA ILE A 397 -3.28 -29.01 5.22
C ILE A 397 -2.93 -28.17 6.43
N ILE A 398 -3.48 -26.96 6.44
CA ILE A 398 -3.73 -26.15 7.64
C ILE A 398 -5.25 -26.04 7.73
N ALA A 399 -5.83 -26.40 8.87
CA ALA A 399 -7.28 -26.51 9.03
C ALA A 399 -7.80 -25.53 10.12
N PRO A 400 -7.89 -24.21 9.84
CA PRO A 400 -8.41 -23.25 10.81
C PRO A 400 -9.88 -23.52 11.17
N PHE A 401 -10.66 -23.97 10.19
CA PHE A 401 -12.06 -24.37 10.37
C PHE A 401 -12.28 -25.80 9.91
N TRP A 402 -11.90 -26.11 8.66
CA TRP A 402 -12.21 -27.37 7.95
C TRP A 402 -13.65 -27.84 8.19
N ASP A 403 -14.59 -27.09 7.64
CA ASP A 403 -16.03 -27.29 7.78
C ASP A 403 -16.73 -26.88 6.47
N ASP A 404 -18.03 -27.14 6.32
CA ASP A 404 -18.80 -26.66 5.17
C ASP A 404 -19.05 -25.15 5.32
N MET A 405 -18.26 -24.28 4.66
CA MET A 405 -18.38 -22.83 4.80
C MET A 405 -19.15 -22.21 3.63
N SER A 406 -19.97 -21.19 3.92
CA SER A 406 -20.78 -20.52 2.92
C SER A 406 -20.06 -19.29 2.36
N PHE A 407 -19.59 -19.38 1.11
CA PHE A 407 -19.02 -18.25 0.36
C PHE A 407 -20.03 -17.62 -0.58
N VAL A 408 -20.72 -16.58 -0.11
CA VAL A 408 -21.73 -15.87 -0.87
C VAL A 408 -21.12 -14.65 -1.58
N SER A 409 -21.26 -14.63 -2.91
CA SER A 409 -20.73 -13.56 -3.78
C SER A 409 -21.16 -12.17 -3.31
N GLY A 410 -20.19 -11.26 -3.17
CA GLY A 410 -20.40 -9.88 -2.75
C GLY A 410 -20.60 -9.68 -1.24
N THR A 411 -20.56 -10.75 -0.44
CA THR A 411 -20.74 -10.66 1.03
C THR A 411 -19.65 -11.36 1.82
N SER A 412 -19.18 -12.52 1.33
CA SER A 412 -18.11 -13.33 1.91
C SER A 412 -16.82 -13.11 1.13
N PHE A 413 -15.70 -12.99 1.84
CA PHE A 413 -14.42 -12.65 1.21
C PHE A 413 -13.26 -13.43 1.83
N LEU A 414 -12.28 -13.74 1.00
CA LEU A 414 -10.99 -14.29 1.40
C LEU A 414 -9.90 -13.26 1.07
N TYR A 415 -9.20 -12.78 2.09
CA TYR A 415 -8.11 -11.82 1.91
C TYR A 415 -6.77 -12.46 2.22
N SER A 416 -5.74 -12.00 1.51
CA SER A 416 -4.34 -12.25 1.88
C SER A 416 -3.58 -10.94 2.03
N TYR A 417 -2.64 -10.88 2.97
CA TYR A 417 -1.75 -9.75 3.16
C TYR A 417 -0.33 -10.18 3.50
N ASN A 418 0.65 -9.58 2.81
CA ASN A 418 2.06 -9.73 3.13
C ASN A 418 2.48 -8.58 4.06
N ASP A 419 2.53 -8.87 5.36
CA ASP A 419 2.97 -7.92 6.37
C ASP A 419 4.50 -7.98 6.49
N VAL A 420 5.15 -7.19 5.63
CA VAL A 420 6.61 -7.13 5.54
C VAL A 420 7.22 -6.60 6.83
N ALA A 421 6.57 -5.64 7.49
CA ALA A 421 7.05 -5.02 8.73
C ALA A 421 7.20 -6.06 9.86
N ASN A 422 6.31 -7.05 9.89
CA ASN A 422 6.30 -8.11 10.89
C ASN A 422 6.73 -9.49 10.35
N SER A 423 7.25 -9.55 9.11
CA SER A 423 7.72 -10.78 8.46
C SER A 423 6.70 -11.93 8.50
N ARG A 424 5.43 -11.64 8.22
CA ARG A 424 4.34 -12.63 8.26
C ARG A 424 3.41 -12.54 7.06
N PHE A 425 2.77 -13.65 6.73
CA PHE A 425 1.73 -13.73 5.71
C PHE A 425 0.40 -14.09 6.37
N ILE A 426 -0.63 -13.29 6.12
CA ILE A 426 -1.92 -13.38 6.81
C ILE A 426 -3.00 -13.76 5.81
N ILE A 427 -3.82 -14.75 6.18
CA ILE A 427 -5.06 -15.11 5.48
C ILE A 427 -6.24 -14.78 6.39
N GLN A 428 -7.25 -14.10 5.85
CA GLN A 428 -8.47 -13.73 6.59
C GLN A 428 -9.71 -14.18 5.83
N PHE A 429 -10.59 -14.88 6.55
CA PHE A 429 -11.96 -15.18 6.14
C PHE A 429 -12.88 -14.09 6.72
N THR A 430 -13.63 -13.39 5.87
CA THR A 430 -14.53 -12.30 6.30
C THR A 430 -15.96 -12.62 5.93
N ASN A 431 -16.86 -12.58 6.92
CA ASN A 431 -18.29 -12.89 6.76
C ASN A 431 -18.54 -14.24 6.06
N VAL A 432 -17.78 -15.26 6.46
CA VAL A 432 -17.93 -16.63 5.96
C VAL A 432 -18.54 -17.48 7.08
N PRO A 433 -19.87 -17.61 7.17
CA PRO A 433 -20.48 -18.48 8.17
C PRO A 433 -20.34 -19.95 7.78
N LYS A 434 -20.48 -20.85 8.75
CA LYS A 434 -20.74 -22.26 8.48
C LYS A 434 -22.06 -22.40 7.73
N LEU A 435 -22.12 -23.27 6.73
CA LEU A 435 -23.31 -23.58 5.97
C LEU A 435 -24.41 -24.11 6.91
N GLY A 436 -25.59 -23.48 6.85
CA GLY A 436 -26.72 -23.85 7.70
C GLY A 436 -26.70 -23.27 9.12
N ALA A 437 -25.68 -22.48 9.49
CA ALA A 437 -25.74 -21.69 10.72
C ALA A 437 -26.77 -20.55 10.57
N THR A 438 -27.71 -20.46 11.51
CA THR A 438 -28.75 -19.41 11.59
C THR A 438 -28.28 -18.18 12.33
#